data_AF-H3KEP3-F1
#
_entry.id   AF-H3KEP3-F1
#
_cell.length_a   1.000
_cell.length_b   1.000
_cell.length_c   1.000
_cell.angle_alpha   90.00
_cell.angle_beta   90.00
_cell.angle_gamma   90.00
#
_symmetry.space_group_name_H-M   'P 1'
#
loop_
_entity.id
_entity.type
_entity.pdbx_description
1 polymer ?
#
loop_
_entity_poly.entity_id
_entity_poly.type
_entity_poly.pdbx_seq_one_letter_code
_entity_poly.pdbx_strand_id
1 'polypeptide(L)'
;MTEKHDTDAARAMPHPASVAHFSRAAKTYHEEAHIQRRAAEVAAELVRELPGSPRFTRMLELGCGTGAMTEAMLSVLESEAALTITDASDAMTAALHARISSSLPA
;
A
#
# COMPACT_ATOMS: atom_id res chain seq x y z
N MET A 1 -29.46 9.39 32.66
CA MET A 1 -29.43 9.37 31.19
C MET A 1 -27.98 9.49 30.80
N THR A 2 -27.32 8.36 30.60
CA THR A 2 -25.88 8.31 30.31
C THR A 2 -25.76 7.72 28.91
N GLU A 3 -25.49 8.58 27.94
CA GLU A 3 -25.18 8.17 26.58
C GLU A 3 -23.93 7.28 26.63
N LYS A 4 -24.12 6.03 26.24
CA LYS A 4 -23.03 5.09 26.03
C LYS A 4 -22.40 5.49 24.70
N HIS A 5 -21.34 6.28 24.74
CA HIS A 5 -20.50 6.50 23.56
C HIS A 5 -19.98 5.14 23.09
N ASP A 6 -20.47 4.73 21.92
CA ASP A 6 -20.15 3.47 21.27
C ASP A 6 -18.71 3.53 20.74
N THR A 7 -17.76 3.14 21.59
CA THR A 7 -16.32 3.14 21.30
C THR A 7 -15.89 2.05 20.31
N ASP A 8 -16.81 1.22 19.81
CA ASP A 8 -16.50 0.08 18.93
C ASP A 8 -16.42 0.47 17.45
N ALA A 9 -17.00 1.61 17.04
CA ALA A 9 -16.94 2.10 15.66
C ALA A 9 -15.51 2.46 15.20
N ALA A 10 -14.58 2.66 16.14
CA ALA A 10 -13.17 2.94 15.86
C ALA A 10 -12.33 1.70 15.52
N ARG A 11 -12.92 0.49 15.52
CA ARG A 11 -12.20 -0.78 15.35
C ARG A 11 -12.82 -1.69 14.28
N ALA A 12 -13.40 -1.11 13.23
CA ALA A 12 -13.94 -1.89 12.12
C ALA A 12 -12.81 -2.57 11.34
N MET A 13 -12.48 -3.81 11.73
CA MET A 13 -11.65 -4.69 10.95
C MET A 13 -12.24 -4.85 9.55
N PRO A 14 -11.40 -4.97 8.50
CA PRO A 14 -11.90 -5.24 7.15
C PRO A 14 -12.79 -6.47 7.15
N HIS A 15 -13.93 -6.38 6.46
CA HIS A 15 -14.88 -7.49 6.42
C HIS A 15 -14.16 -8.76 5.90
N PRO A 16 -14.25 -9.91 6.59
CA PRO A 16 -13.49 -11.11 6.24
C PRO A 16 -13.70 -11.57 4.79
N ALA A 17 -14.91 -11.37 4.24
CA ALA A 17 -15.17 -11.71 2.84
C ALA A 17 -14.36 -10.85 1.85
N SER A 18 -14.13 -9.57 2.16
CA SER A 18 -13.30 -8.68 1.34
C SER A 18 -11.84 -9.15 1.38
N VAL A 19 -11.31 -9.44 2.58
CA VAL A 19 -9.94 -9.98 2.74
C VAL A 19 -9.79 -11.28 1.96
N ALA A 20 -10.74 -12.20 2.06
CA ALA A 20 -10.72 -13.47 1.34
C ALA A 20 -10.82 -13.29 -0.19
N HIS A 21 -11.62 -12.34 -0.67
CA HIS A 21 -11.73 -12.01 -2.09
C HIS A 21 -10.38 -11.56 -2.66
N PHE A 22 -9.75 -10.57 -2.03
CA PHE A 22 -8.44 -10.07 -2.44
C PHE A 22 -7.36 -11.15 -2.30
N SER A 23 -7.34 -11.90 -1.20
CA SER A 23 -6.35 -12.97 -0.99
C SER A 23 -6.34 -14.00 -2.11
N ARG A 24 -7.51 -14.38 -2.65
CA ARG A 24 -7.61 -15.30 -3.80
C ARG A 24 -7.03 -14.70 -5.08
N ALA A 25 -7.12 -13.40 -5.25
CA ALA A 25 -6.65 -12.69 -6.44
C ALA A 25 -5.15 -12.34 -6.37
N ALA A 26 -4.48 -12.44 -5.21
CA ALA A 26 -3.13 -11.90 -4.99
C ALA A 26 -2.09 -12.27 -6.07
N LYS A 27 -2.21 -13.45 -6.69
CA LYS A 27 -1.29 -13.89 -7.76
C LYS A 27 -1.46 -13.12 -9.08
N THR A 28 -2.69 -12.75 -9.42
CA THR A 28 -3.03 -12.09 -10.70
C THR A 28 -3.38 -10.62 -10.52
N TYR A 29 -3.70 -10.19 -9.30
CA TYR A 29 -4.22 -8.85 -9.02
C TYR A 29 -3.29 -7.74 -9.50
N HIS A 30 -1.97 -7.92 -9.38
CA HIS A 30 -1.02 -6.93 -9.86
C HIS A 30 -1.14 -6.68 -11.37
N GLU A 31 -1.47 -7.70 -12.17
CA GLU A 31 -1.60 -7.61 -13.64
C GLU A 31 -2.96 -7.06 -14.07
N GLU A 32 -4.01 -7.36 -13.32
CA GLU A 32 -5.39 -6.96 -13.62
C GLU A 32 -5.78 -5.58 -13.05
N ALA A 33 -5.04 -5.06 -12.07
CA ALA A 33 -5.36 -3.80 -11.37
C ALA A 33 -4.94 -2.54 -12.16
N HIS A 34 -5.44 -2.39 -13.39
CA HIS A 34 -5.07 -1.29 -14.30
C HIS A 34 -5.33 0.10 -13.70
N ILE A 35 -6.46 0.30 -13.03
CA ILE A 35 -6.83 1.60 -12.44
C ILE A 35 -5.90 1.94 -11.27
N GLN A 36 -5.60 0.96 -10.42
CA GLN A 36 -4.73 1.12 -9.26
C GLN A 36 -3.29 1.45 -9.69
N ARG A 37 -2.79 0.80 -10.75
CA ARG A 37 -1.49 1.15 -11.34
C ARG A 37 -1.47 2.58 -11.86
N ARG A 38 -2.50 2.99 -12.60
CA ARG A 38 -2.58 4.37 -13.09
C ARG A 38 -2.63 5.38 -11.94
N ALA A 39 -3.36 5.06 -10.87
CA ALA A 39 -3.39 5.89 -9.67
C ALA A 39 -2.02 5.99 -8.99
N ALA A 40 -1.25 4.89 -8.94
CA ALA A 40 0.11 4.86 -8.41
C ALA A 40 1.08 5.74 -9.23
N GLU A 41 1.00 5.68 -10.55
CA GLU A 41 1.78 6.54 -11.45
C GLU A 41 1.50 8.03 -11.20
N VAL A 42 0.21 8.40 -11.14
CA VAL A 42 -0.22 9.78 -10.88
C VAL A 42 0.24 10.23 -9.49
N ALA A 43 0.18 9.37 -8.47
CA ALA A 43 0.69 9.71 -7.15
C ALA A 43 2.21 9.99 -7.17
N ALA A 44 2.99 9.20 -7.90
CA ALA A 44 4.43 9.44 -8.04
C ALA A 44 4.74 10.74 -8.79
N GLU A 45 3.97 11.08 -9.84
CA GLU A 45 4.04 12.36 -10.53
C GLU A 45 3.80 13.53 -9.57
N LEU A 46 2.71 13.47 -8.79
CA LEU A 46 2.38 14.50 -7.80
C LEU A 46 3.49 14.68 -6.75
N VAL A 47 4.10 13.58 -6.28
CA VAL A 47 5.21 13.63 -5.32
C VAL A 47 6.44 14.30 -5.93
N ARG A 48 6.76 14.04 -7.21
CA ARG A 48 7.88 14.70 -7.93
C ARG A 48 7.67 16.19 -8.09
N GLU A 49 6.43 16.63 -8.25
CA GLU A 49 6.07 18.04 -8.45
C GLU A 49 6.04 18.85 -7.15
N LEU A 50 6.16 18.21 -5.99
CA LEU A 50 6.14 18.93 -4.71
C LEU A 50 7.32 19.91 -4.61
N PRO A 51 7.05 21.19 -4.30
CA PRO A 51 8.08 22.21 -4.20
C PRO A 51 8.99 21.95 -3.00
N GLY A 52 10.29 22.26 -3.17
CA GLY A 52 11.24 22.31 -2.05
C GLY A 52 12.00 21.02 -1.76
N SER A 53 12.09 20.07 -2.70
CA SER A 53 12.76 18.77 -2.52
C SER A 53 12.42 18.13 -1.15
N PRO A 54 11.13 17.92 -0.84
CA PRO A 54 10.75 17.36 0.44
C PRO A 54 11.41 15.99 0.63
N ARG A 55 12.30 15.90 1.62
CA ARG A 55 12.95 14.65 2.01
C ARG A 55 11.97 13.81 2.82
N PHE A 56 11.22 12.96 2.14
CA PHE A 56 10.36 11.97 2.80
C PHE A 56 11.23 10.90 3.45
N THR A 57 11.43 11.03 4.76
CA THR A 57 12.23 10.05 5.53
C THR A 57 11.41 8.86 6.00
N ARG A 58 10.07 8.94 5.96
CA ARG A 58 9.16 7.87 6.39
C ARG A 58 7.90 7.83 5.53
N MET A 59 7.48 6.64 5.16
CA MET A 59 6.21 6.39 4.46
C MET A 59 5.42 5.30 5.17
N LEU A 60 4.13 5.54 5.37
CA LEU A 60 3.15 4.54 5.81
C LEU A 60 2.19 4.25 4.67
N GLU A 61 2.09 2.99 4.28
CA GLU A 61 1.13 2.51 3.29
C GLU A 61 0.12 1.56 3.94
N LEU A 62 -1.17 1.88 3.79
CA LEU A 62 -2.30 1.11 4.30
C LEU A 62 -3.01 0.44 3.13
N GLY A 63 -3.13 -0.88 3.14
CA GLY A 63 -3.73 -1.64 2.04
C GLY A 63 -2.83 -1.68 0.81
N CYS A 64 -1.60 -2.19 0.98
CA CYS A 64 -0.59 -2.19 -0.09
C CYS A 64 -0.95 -3.06 -1.30
N GLY A 65 -1.91 -3.98 -1.14
CA GLY A 65 -2.24 -4.97 -2.15
C GLY A 65 -0.98 -5.70 -2.61
N THR A 66 -0.81 -5.84 -3.92
CA THR A 66 0.37 -6.47 -4.53
C THR A 66 1.52 -5.50 -4.84
N GLY A 67 1.49 -4.27 -4.31
CA GLY A 67 2.66 -3.38 -4.31
C GLY A 67 2.77 -2.35 -5.43
N ALA A 68 1.74 -2.12 -6.25
CA ALA A 68 1.85 -1.15 -7.36
C ALA A 68 2.14 0.29 -6.86
N MET A 69 1.49 0.72 -5.78
CA MET A 69 1.76 2.01 -5.15
C MET A 69 3.13 2.02 -4.50
N THR A 70 3.49 0.98 -3.74
CA THR A 70 4.81 0.82 -3.15
C THR A 70 5.93 0.99 -4.19
N GLU A 71 5.85 0.31 -5.33
CA GLU A 71 6.84 0.38 -6.41
C GLU A 71 6.93 1.80 -7.00
N ALA A 72 5.78 2.44 -7.25
CA ALA A 72 5.76 3.81 -7.75
C ALA A 72 6.40 4.80 -6.76
N MET A 73 6.14 4.64 -5.47
CA MET A 73 6.72 5.48 -4.41
C MET A 73 8.22 5.23 -4.25
N LEU A 74 8.70 3.99 -4.31
CA LEU A 74 10.13 3.68 -4.28
C LEU A 74 10.91 4.35 -5.42
N SER A 75 10.26 4.67 -6.54
CA SER A 75 10.89 5.41 -7.66
C SER A 75 11.06 6.92 -7.43
N VAL A 76 10.48 7.47 -6.35
CA VAL A 76 10.49 8.92 -6.05
C VAL A 76 10.95 9.25 -4.64
N LEU A 77 10.93 8.28 -3.73
CA LEU A 77 11.43 8.43 -2.37
C LEU A 77 12.97 8.37 -2.35
N GLU A 78 13.56 8.97 -1.31
CA GLU A 78 14.99 8.86 -1.06
C GLU A 78 15.35 7.43 -0.63
N SER A 79 16.55 6.97 -0.99
CA SER A 79 17.02 5.60 -0.72
C SER A 79 17.05 5.22 0.76
N GLU A 80 17.06 6.21 1.66
CA GLU A 80 17.09 6.01 3.12
C GLU A 80 15.71 6.17 3.78
N ALA A 81 14.63 6.35 3.01
CA ALA A 81 13.29 6.42 3.56
C ALA A 81 12.93 5.11 4.28
N ALA A 82 12.35 5.20 5.48
CA ALA A 82 11.82 4.04 6.19
C ALA A 82 10.36 3.79 5.78
N LEU A 83 10.09 2.61 5.23
CA LEU A 83 8.76 2.22 4.77
C LEU A 83 8.07 1.32 5.80
N THR A 84 6.83 1.65 6.16
CA THR A 84 5.91 0.77 6.88
C THR A 84 4.77 0.43 5.94
N ILE A 85 4.65 -0.82 5.53
CA ILE A 85 3.71 -1.27 4.51
C ILE A 85 2.81 -2.32 5.14
N THR A 86 1.50 -2.17 4.98
CA THR A 86 0.52 -3.05 5.63
C THR A 86 -0.62 -3.43 4.68
N ASP A 87 -1.13 -4.64 4.84
CA ASP A 87 -2.39 -5.08 4.26
C ASP A 87 -3.08 -6.01 5.28
N ALA A 88 -4.40 -6.14 5.17
CA ALA A 88 -5.15 -7.11 5.97
C ALA A 88 -5.07 -8.53 5.40
N SER A 89 -4.61 -8.68 4.15
CA SER A 89 -4.34 -9.95 3.49
C SER A 89 -2.85 -10.29 3.52
N ASP A 90 -2.50 -11.35 4.23
CA ASP A 90 -1.13 -11.91 4.20
C ASP A 90 -0.70 -12.35 2.79
N ALA A 91 -1.66 -12.78 1.96
CA ALA A 91 -1.37 -13.16 0.57
C ALA A 91 -0.96 -11.95 -0.27
N MET A 92 -1.53 -10.77 0.00
CA MET A 92 -1.16 -9.52 -0.67
C MET A 92 0.25 -9.08 -0.28
N THR A 93 0.56 -9.04 1.03
CA THR A 93 1.91 -8.69 1.50
C THR A 93 2.96 -9.70 1.02
N ALA A 94 2.65 -11.00 1.02
CA ALA A 94 3.55 -12.02 0.46
C ALA A 94 3.82 -11.81 -1.05
N ALA A 95 2.79 -11.46 -1.82
CA ALA A 95 2.95 -11.17 -3.24
C ALA A 95 3.79 -9.91 -3.50
N LEU A 96 3.59 -8.87 -2.69
CA LEU A 96 4.42 -7.66 -2.71
C LEU A 96 5.88 -8.01 -2.39
N HIS A 97 6.13 -8.72 -1.28
CA HIS A 97 7.48 -9.11 -0.86
C HIS A 97 8.22 -9.87 -1.96
N ALA A 98 7.57 -10.85 -2.60
CA ALA A 98 8.17 -11.59 -3.70
C ALA A 98 8.58 -10.69 -4.88
N ARG A 99 7.81 -9.62 -5.15
CA ARG A 99 8.13 -8.65 -6.22
C ARG A 99 9.27 -7.74 -5.82
N ILE A 100 9.18 -7.06 -4.67
CA ILE A 100 10.22 -6.10 -4.27
C ILE A 100 11.56 -6.76 -3.97
N SER A 101 11.58 -7.99 -3.44
CA SER A 101 12.83 -8.74 -3.21
C SER A 101 13.52 -9.13 -4.52
N SER A 102 12.78 -9.21 -5.63
CA SER A 102 13.36 -9.41 -6.97
C SER A 102 13.84 -8.12 -7.64
N SER A 103 13.40 -6.96 -7.14
CA SER A 103 13.66 -5.63 -7.70
C SER A 103 14.78 -4.86 -6.97
N LEU A 104 15.26 -5.38 -5.83
CA LEU A 104 16.39 -4.80 -5.11
C LEU A 104 17.72 -5.34 -5.69
N PRO A 105 18.70 -4.47 -6.02
CA PRO A 105 20.03 -4.94 -6.41
C PRO A 105 20.67 -5.72 -5.24
N ALA A 106 21.38 -6.79 -5.58
CA ALA A 106 22.15 -7.62 -4.63
C ALA A 106 23.28 -6.84 -3.95
#